data_AF-K5XPY8-F1
#
_entry.id   AF-K5XPY8-F1
#
_cell.length_a   1.000
_cell.length_b   1.000
_cell.length_c   1.000
_cell.angle_alpha   90.00
_cell.angle_beta   90.00
_cell.angle_gamma   90.00
#
_symmetry.space_group_name_H-M   'P 1'
#
loop_
_entity.id
_entity.type
_entity.pdbx_description
1 polymer ?
#
loop_
_entity_poly.entity_id
_entity_poly.type
_entity_poly.pdbx_seq_one_letter_code
_entity_poly.pdbx_strand_id
1 'polypeptide(L)'
;MLVLVVGPSGAGKDTVLAYAKAHLAGYETVVFPRRVITRPPGPGEDHVCVTEAEFASERFALAWQAHGLHYGIPADIERDLAAGRIVIINVSRGVIAEARARFPCMVVEITAPPEILAQRLAARGREDAAAIAERLHREGAQIDADVTIINDRLPQDAGAMLLAKLS
;
A
#
# COMPACT_ATOMS: atom_id res chain seq x y z
N MET A 1 6.30 11.11 10.47
CA MET A 1 6.48 9.64 10.55
C MET A 1 5.95 9.00 9.28
N LEU A 2 6.62 7.96 8.76
CA LEU A 2 6.15 7.23 7.59
C LEU A 2 5.34 6.00 8.01
N VAL A 3 4.16 5.81 7.44
CA VAL A 3 3.30 4.63 7.67
C VAL A 3 3.26 3.80 6.39
N LEU A 4 3.85 2.61 6.45
CA LEU A 4 3.92 1.67 5.33
C LEU A 4 2.74 0.71 5.40
N VAL A 5 1.75 0.89 4.54
CA VAL A 5 0.63 -0.04 4.39
C VAL A 5 1.02 -1.14 3.41
N VAL A 6 1.06 -2.37 3.90
CA VAL A 6 1.51 -3.57 3.18
C VAL A 6 0.49 -4.70 3.33
N GLY A 7 0.65 -5.77 2.56
CA GLY A 7 -0.22 -6.94 2.64
C GLY A 7 -0.45 -7.60 1.28
N PRO A 8 -1.08 -8.78 1.25
CA PRO A 8 -1.30 -9.53 0.02
C PRO A 8 -2.27 -8.83 -0.94
N SER A 9 -2.26 -9.25 -2.20
CA SER A 9 -3.28 -8.86 -3.16
C SER A 9 -4.65 -9.38 -2.70
N GLY A 10 -5.70 -8.58 -2.88
CA GLY A 10 -7.05 -8.94 -2.39
C GLY A 10 -7.29 -8.60 -0.91
N ALA A 11 -6.29 -8.14 -0.16
CA ALA A 11 -6.47 -7.74 1.24
C ALA A 11 -7.30 -6.45 1.41
N GLY A 12 -7.58 -5.70 0.34
CA GLY A 12 -8.42 -4.49 0.39
C GLY A 12 -7.70 -3.22 0.84
N LYS A 13 -6.37 -3.17 0.75
CA LYS A 13 -5.53 -2.00 1.12
C LYS A 13 -6.05 -0.67 0.57
N ASP A 14 -6.35 -0.61 -0.74
CA ASP A 14 -6.79 0.63 -1.37
C ASP A 14 -8.17 1.08 -0.85
N THR A 15 -9.07 0.14 -0.53
CA THR A 15 -10.37 0.43 0.09
C THR A 15 -10.21 0.98 1.50
N VAL A 16 -9.33 0.38 2.31
CA VAL A 16 -9.03 0.84 3.67
C VAL A 16 -8.39 2.22 3.65
N LEU A 17 -7.46 2.47 2.72
CA LEU A 17 -6.83 3.77 2.55
C LEU A 17 -7.78 4.83 2.04
N ALA A 18 -8.69 4.50 1.12
CA ALA A 18 -9.73 5.41 0.66
C ALA A 18 -10.65 5.82 1.82
N TYR A 19 -11.03 4.87 2.68
CA TYR A 19 -11.78 5.17 3.90
C TYR A 19 -11.00 6.11 4.83
N ALA A 20 -9.74 5.80 5.13
CA ALA A 20 -8.91 6.63 6.01
C ALA A 20 -8.70 8.04 5.46
N LYS A 21 -8.42 8.17 4.15
CA LYS A 21 -8.29 9.45 3.44
C LYS A 21 -9.55 10.30 3.53
N ALA A 22 -10.73 9.69 3.43
CA ALA A 22 -12.00 10.38 3.57
C ALA A 22 -12.25 10.88 5.01
N HIS A 23 -11.89 10.09 6.02
CA HIS A 23 -12.09 10.45 7.44
C HIS A 23 -11.06 11.45 7.98
N LEU A 24 -9.89 11.50 7.36
CA LEU A 24 -8.82 12.45 7.67
C LEU A 24 -8.84 13.67 6.74
N ALA A 25 -9.89 13.82 5.92
CA ALA A 25 -10.06 15.01 5.10
C ALA A 25 -10.14 16.26 6.01
N GLY A 26 -9.18 17.19 5.83
CA GLY A 26 -9.06 18.40 6.65
C GLY A 26 -7.98 18.35 7.74
N TYR A 27 -7.37 17.19 7.99
CA TYR A 27 -6.22 17.09 8.90
C TYR A 27 -4.93 17.35 8.14
N GLU A 28 -4.41 18.58 8.18
CA GLU A 28 -3.16 18.96 7.48
C GLU A 28 -1.90 18.24 8.00
N THR A 29 -2.00 17.57 9.15
CA THR A 29 -0.94 16.75 9.73
C THR A 29 -0.81 15.38 9.10
N VAL A 30 -1.74 14.95 8.22
CA VAL A 30 -1.71 13.65 7.55
C VAL A 30 -1.72 13.80 6.04
N VAL A 31 -0.83 13.08 5.36
CA VAL A 31 -0.65 13.15 3.90
C VAL A 31 -0.76 11.76 3.29
N PHE A 32 -1.51 11.66 2.20
CA PHE A 32 -1.65 10.45 1.37
C PHE A 32 -1.07 10.73 -0.02
N PRO A 33 0.24 10.59 -0.23
CA PRO A 33 0.86 10.87 -1.52
C PRO A 33 0.42 9.80 -2.54
N ARG A 34 0.27 10.23 -3.80
CA ARG A 34 -0.01 9.31 -4.91
C ARG A 34 1.27 8.60 -5.32
N ARG A 35 1.17 7.29 -5.54
CA ARG A 35 2.27 6.52 -6.14
C ARG A 35 2.45 6.91 -7.59
N VAL A 36 3.70 6.90 -8.06
CA VAL A 36 4.05 6.96 -9.48
C VAL A 36 4.33 5.54 -9.95
N ILE A 37 3.66 5.09 -11.00
CA ILE A 37 3.74 3.69 -11.46
C ILE A 37 3.83 3.65 -12.97
N THR A 38 4.65 2.74 -13.52
CA THR A 38 4.74 2.51 -14.97
C THR A 38 3.59 1.68 -15.55
N ARG A 39 2.51 1.52 -14.79
CA ARG A 39 1.33 0.78 -15.20
C ARG A 39 0.37 1.72 -15.91
N PRO A 40 -0.20 1.32 -17.06
CA PRO A 40 -1.23 2.10 -17.72
C PRO A 40 -2.42 2.42 -16.79
N PRO A 41 -3.10 3.56 -17.01
CA PRO A 41 -4.26 3.92 -16.21
C PRO A 41 -5.35 2.83 -16.32
N GLY A 42 -5.98 2.53 -15.19
CA GLY A 42 -7.02 1.50 -15.11
C GLY A 42 -7.90 1.67 -13.87
N PRO A 43 -9.03 0.96 -13.80
CA PRO A 43 -9.97 1.10 -12.69
C PRO A 43 -9.36 0.61 -11.37
N GLY A 44 -9.52 1.41 -10.32
CA GLY A 44 -9.42 0.97 -8.92
C GLY A 44 -8.32 1.61 -8.06
N GLU A 45 -7.26 2.20 -8.63
CA GLU A 45 -6.14 2.74 -7.84
C GLU A 45 -5.79 4.18 -8.24
N ASP A 46 -5.82 5.11 -7.28
CA ASP A 46 -5.37 6.50 -7.45
C ASP A 46 -3.84 6.57 -7.49
N HIS A 47 -3.28 6.55 -8.69
CA HIS A 47 -1.84 6.62 -8.96
C HIS A 47 -1.54 7.54 -10.15
N VAL A 48 -0.33 8.08 -10.18
CA VAL A 48 0.23 8.79 -11.34
C VAL A 48 0.82 7.73 -12.28
N CYS A 49 0.29 7.67 -13.50
CA CYS A 49 0.81 6.80 -14.56
C CYS A 49 1.92 7.54 -15.31
N VAL A 50 3.05 6.87 -15.53
CA VAL A 50 4.19 7.37 -16.31
C VAL A 50 4.75 6.26 -17.19
N THR A 51 5.52 6.63 -18.21
CA THR A 51 6.38 5.71 -18.96
C THR A 51 7.63 5.34 -18.15
N GLU A 52 8.36 4.31 -18.55
CA GLU A 52 9.65 3.98 -17.92
C GLU A 52 10.69 5.10 -18.08
N ALA A 53 10.69 5.80 -19.21
CA ALA A 53 11.60 6.92 -19.46
C ALA A 53 11.30 8.10 -18.53
N GLU A 54 10.02 8.44 -18.34
CA GLU A 54 9.60 9.45 -17.37
C GLU A 54 9.95 9.02 -15.94
N PHE A 55 9.65 7.77 -15.56
CA PHE A 55 9.99 7.22 -14.24
C PHE A 55 11.50 7.34 -13.96
N ALA A 56 12.35 7.01 -14.92
CA ALA A 56 13.79 7.09 -14.77
C ALA A 56 14.33 8.53 -14.58
N SER A 57 13.56 9.54 -14.99
CA SER A 57 13.93 10.97 -14.84
C SER A 57 13.46 11.60 -13.53
N GLU A 58 12.57 10.91 -12.80
CA GLU A 58 11.96 11.40 -11.56
C GLU A 58 12.81 11.12 -10.31
N ARG A 59 12.64 11.94 -9.28
CA ARG A 59 13.28 11.74 -7.96
C ARG A 59 12.30 11.11 -6.97
N PHE A 60 12.68 9.97 -6.41
CA PHE A 60 11.84 9.24 -5.46
C PHE A 60 12.44 9.16 -4.04
N ALA A 61 11.57 9.30 -3.04
CA ALA A 61 11.89 8.95 -1.66
C ALA A 61 11.97 7.44 -1.47
N LEU A 62 11.23 6.66 -2.25
CA LEU A 62 11.31 5.19 -2.31
C LEU A 62 10.98 4.75 -3.72
N ALA A 63 11.75 3.84 -4.29
CA ALA A 63 11.48 3.28 -5.62
C ALA A 63 11.77 1.78 -5.64
N TRP A 64 10.90 1.01 -6.28
CA TRP A 64 11.05 -0.44 -6.38
C TRP A 64 10.43 -1.02 -7.64
N GLN A 65 10.79 -2.26 -7.93
CA GLN A 65 10.15 -3.04 -8.99
C GLN A 65 9.32 -4.17 -8.40
N ALA A 66 8.16 -4.42 -8.98
CA ALA A 66 7.33 -5.58 -8.68
C ALA A 66 6.50 -5.97 -9.91
N HIS A 67 6.35 -7.26 -10.19
CA HIS A 67 5.53 -7.76 -11.30
C HIS A 67 5.86 -7.11 -12.67
N GLY A 68 7.14 -6.80 -12.94
CA GLY A 68 7.57 -6.16 -14.18
C GLY A 68 7.22 -4.68 -14.31
N LEU A 69 6.78 -4.04 -13.22
CA LEU A 69 6.43 -2.62 -13.17
C LEU A 69 7.33 -1.88 -12.18
N HIS A 70 7.53 -0.59 -12.43
CA HIS A 70 8.21 0.32 -11.51
C HIS A 70 7.19 1.07 -10.66
N TYR A 71 7.52 1.26 -9.40
CA TYR A 71 6.72 1.96 -8.40
C TYR A 71 7.60 2.95 -7.67
N GLY A 72 7.07 4.15 -7.45
CA GLY A 72 7.79 5.24 -6.81
C GLY A 72 6.90 6.03 -5.86
N ILE A 73 7.46 6.44 -4.73
CA ILE A 73 6.92 7.49 -3.87
C ILE A 73 7.72 8.76 -4.14
N PRO A 74 7.09 9.84 -4.63
CA PRO A 74 7.79 11.08 -4.97
C PRO A 74 8.60 11.61 -3.79
N ALA A 75 9.75 12.22 -4.07
CA ALA A 75 10.65 12.69 -3.01
C ALA A 75 10.15 13.92 -2.25
N ASP A 76 9.01 14.50 -2.62
CA ASP A 76 8.40 15.63 -1.91
C ASP A 76 7.88 15.24 -0.51
N ILE A 77 7.61 13.95 -0.27
CA ILE A 77 7.25 13.41 1.05
C ILE A 77 8.33 13.67 2.10
N GLU A 78 9.59 13.86 1.70
CA GLU A 78 10.69 14.18 2.61
C GLU A 78 10.40 15.48 3.37
N ARG A 79 9.76 16.45 2.72
CA ARG A 79 9.36 17.72 3.35
C ARG A 79 8.22 17.52 4.34
N ASP A 80 7.24 16.69 4.00
CA ASP A 80 6.12 16.38 4.89
C ASP A 80 6.62 15.67 6.15
N LEU A 81 7.53 14.70 5.98
CA LEU A 81 8.17 14.00 7.09
C LEU A 81 8.99 14.96 7.96
N ALA A 82 9.78 15.85 7.36
CA ALA A 82 10.56 16.86 8.09
C ALA A 82 9.67 17.87 8.84
N ALA A 83 8.48 18.16 8.31
CA ALA A 83 7.47 19.00 8.98
C ALA A 83 6.70 18.27 10.09
N GLY A 84 7.07 17.02 10.42
CA GLY A 84 6.42 16.24 11.47
C GLY A 84 5.08 15.63 11.05
N ARG A 85 4.69 15.70 9.78
CA ARG A 85 3.45 15.11 9.28
C ARG A 85 3.54 13.58 9.26
N ILE A 86 2.38 12.94 9.33
CA ILE A 86 2.20 11.51 9.11
C ILE A 86 1.99 11.29 7.62
N VAL A 87 2.88 10.54 6.99
CA VAL A 87 2.78 10.20 5.56
C VAL A 87 2.36 8.74 5.45
N ILE A 88 1.24 8.45 4.79
CA ILE A 88 0.68 7.08 4.69
C ILE A 88 0.78 6.60 3.25
N ILE A 89 1.54 5.53 3.02
CA ILE A 89 1.81 4.99 1.69
C ILE A 89 1.52 3.50 1.57
N ASN A 90 0.95 3.10 0.44
CA ASN A 90 0.75 1.70 0.09
C ASN A 90 1.98 1.17 -0.66
N VAL A 91 2.72 0.20 -0.11
CA VAL A 91 3.97 -0.29 -0.69
C VAL A 91 4.01 -1.82 -0.80
N SER A 92 4.97 -2.32 -1.57
CA SER A 92 5.31 -3.75 -1.57
C SER A 92 6.23 -4.10 -0.40
N ARG A 93 6.16 -5.35 0.07
CA ARG A 93 6.98 -5.86 1.18
C ARG A 93 8.48 -5.65 0.98
N GLY A 94 8.97 -5.77 -0.25
CA GLY A 94 10.39 -5.65 -0.58
C GLY A 94 11.00 -4.28 -0.24
N VAL A 95 10.18 -3.25 -0.06
CA VAL A 95 10.64 -1.87 0.23
C VAL A 95 10.74 -1.59 1.73
N ILE A 96 10.16 -2.43 2.58
CA ILE A 96 10.08 -2.19 4.03
C ILE A 96 11.47 -1.96 4.62
N ALA A 97 12.45 -2.81 4.25
CA ALA A 97 13.81 -2.71 4.78
C ALA A 97 14.49 -1.39 4.39
N GLU A 98 14.37 -0.99 3.11
CA GLU A 98 14.90 0.30 2.64
C GLU A 98 14.23 1.48 3.35
N ALA A 99 12.90 1.46 3.46
CA ALA A 99 12.14 2.51 4.12
C ALA A 99 12.53 2.67 5.59
N ARG A 100 12.65 1.56 6.34
CA ARG A 100 13.11 1.56 7.74
C ARG A 100 14.54 2.08 7.90
N ALA A 101 15.41 1.86 6.92
CA ALA A 101 16.78 2.37 6.95
C ALA A 101 16.85 3.90 6.72
N ARG A 102 15.86 4.47 6.02
CA ARG A 102 15.86 5.88 5.61
C ARG A 102 15.00 6.78 6.48
N PHE A 103 13.91 6.24 7.04
CA PHE A 103 12.90 7.03 7.74
C PHE A 103 12.40 6.31 9.01
N PRO A 104 11.99 7.05 10.05
CA PRO A 104 11.16 6.49 11.12
C PRO A 104 9.84 5.98 10.53
N CYS A 105 9.63 4.66 10.63
CA CYS A 105 8.52 3.96 9.99
C CYS A 105 7.66 3.20 11.00
N MET A 106 6.36 3.12 10.72
CA MET A 106 5.44 2.11 11.25
C MET A 106 4.93 1.26 10.08
N VAL A 107 5.05 -0.06 10.17
CA VAL A 107 4.56 -1.02 9.19
C VAL A 107 3.19 -1.52 9.61
N VAL A 108 2.18 -1.27 8.77
CA VAL A 108 0.82 -1.76 8.96
C VAL A 108 0.52 -2.80 7.89
N GLU A 109 0.43 -4.06 8.28
CA GLU A 109 -0.06 -5.12 7.42
C GLU A 109 -1.58 -5.14 7.43
N ILE A 110 -2.20 -4.97 6.27
CA ILE A 110 -3.62 -5.29 6.06
C ILE A 110 -3.68 -6.64 5.39
N THR A 111 -4.34 -7.60 6.04
CA THR A 111 -4.47 -8.98 5.56
C THR A 111 -5.90 -9.48 5.68
N ALA A 112 -6.17 -10.70 5.21
CA ALA A 112 -7.43 -11.41 5.42
C ALA A 112 -7.15 -12.92 5.39
N PRO A 113 -8.06 -13.77 5.92
CA PRO A 113 -7.95 -15.22 5.79
C PRO A 113 -7.73 -15.66 4.33
N PRO A 114 -6.88 -16.67 4.06
CA PRO A 114 -6.55 -17.11 2.70
C PRO A 114 -7.77 -17.40 1.82
N GLU A 115 -8.82 -17.97 2.38
CA GLU A 115 -10.08 -18.25 1.70
C GLU A 115 -10.80 -16.97 1.24
N ILE A 116 -10.76 -15.90 2.03
CA ILE A 116 -11.32 -14.60 1.66
C ILE A 116 -10.46 -13.93 0.60
N LEU A 117 -9.12 -14.02 0.71
CA LEU A 117 -8.21 -13.51 -0.32
C LEU A 117 -8.44 -14.21 -1.65
N ALA A 118 -8.59 -15.54 -1.65
CA ALA A 118 -8.85 -16.35 -2.82
C ALA A 118 -10.18 -15.96 -3.49
N GLN A 119 -11.26 -15.83 -2.69
CA GLN A 119 -12.57 -15.40 -3.20
C GLN A 119 -12.50 -14.00 -3.85
N ARG A 120 -11.80 -13.05 -3.21
CA ARG A 120 -11.64 -11.69 -3.75
C ARG A 120 -10.78 -11.65 -5.01
N LEU A 121 -9.76 -12.49 -5.11
CA LEU A 121 -8.95 -12.63 -6.33
C LEU A 121 -9.76 -13.26 -7.46
N ALA A 122 -10.52 -14.33 -7.18
CA ALA A 122 -11.38 -14.98 -8.16
C ALA A 122 -12.45 -14.04 -8.71
N ALA A 123 -13.06 -13.21 -7.85
CA ALA A 123 -14.06 -12.23 -8.25
C ALA A 123 -13.54 -11.16 -9.25
N ARG A 124 -12.22 -10.98 -9.37
CA ARG A 124 -11.62 -10.07 -10.36
C ARG A 124 -11.56 -10.68 -11.77
N GLY A 125 -11.73 -12.00 -11.90
CA GLY A 125 -11.79 -12.70 -13.19
C GLY A 125 -10.50 -12.69 -14.01
N ARG A 126 -9.33 -12.52 -13.39
CA ARG A 126 -8.03 -12.39 -14.09
C ARG A 126 -7.16 -13.65 -14.04
N GLU A 127 -7.44 -14.56 -13.11
CA GLU A 127 -6.60 -15.70 -12.77
C GLU A 127 -7.51 -16.92 -12.49
N ASP A 128 -7.04 -18.13 -12.81
CA ASP A 128 -7.72 -19.36 -12.42
C ASP A 128 -7.41 -19.76 -10.97
N ALA A 129 -8.09 -20.78 -10.45
CA ALA A 129 -7.93 -21.21 -9.06
C ALA A 129 -6.50 -21.69 -8.73
N ALA A 130 -5.80 -22.31 -9.67
CA ALA A 130 -4.44 -22.79 -9.46
C ALA A 130 -3.45 -21.63 -9.38
N ALA A 131 -3.56 -20.66 -10.28
CA ALA A 131 -2.76 -19.43 -10.26
C ALA A 131 -3.00 -18.61 -8.98
N ILE A 132 -4.24 -18.53 -8.51
CA ILE A 132 -4.59 -17.87 -7.24
C ILE A 132 -3.94 -18.59 -6.06
N ALA A 133 -4.03 -19.92 -5.99
CA ALA A 133 -3.44 -20.70 -4.91
C ALA A 133 -1.91 -20.55 -4.86
N GLU A 134 -1.23 -20.67 -6.00
CA GLU A 134 0.21 -20.42 -6.08
C GLU A 134 0.59 -19.01 -5.66
N ARG A 135 -0.21 -18.03 -6.07
CA ARG A 135 0.01 -16.64 -5.71
C ARG A 135 -0.09 -16.43 -4.20
N LEU A 136 -1.14 -16.95 -3.57
CA LEU A 136 -1.30 -16.85 -2.11
C LEU A 136 -0.18 -17.58 -1.37
N HIS A 137 0.31 -18.70 -1.89
CA HIS A 137 1.44 -19.41 -1.33
C HIS A 137 2.73 -18.57 -1.39
N ARG A 138 3.04 -17.97 -2.55
CA ARG A 138 4.18 -17.04 -2.70
C ARG A 138 4.03 -15.78 -1.85
N GLU A 139 2.79 -15.32 -1.65
CA GLU A 139 2.49 -14.14 -0.85
C GLU A 139 2.40 -14.43 0.66
N GLY A 140 2.43 -15.69 1.10
CA GLY A 140 2.29 -16.08 2.51
C GLY A 140 3.54 -15.91 3.39
N ALA A 141 4.64 -15.38 2.85
CA ALA A 141 5.83 -15.07 3.66
C ALA A 141 5.49 -14.03 4.74
N GLN A 142 5.90 -14.30 5.99
CA GLN A 142 5.63 -13.41 7.12
C GLN A 142 6.20 -12.01 6.89
N ILE A 143 5.38 -10.99 7.14
CA ILE A 143 5.81 -9.60 7.21
C ILE A 143 6.11 -9.28 8.67
N ASP A 144 7.29 -8.69 8.92
CA ASP A 144 7.61 -8.12 10.22
C ASP A 144 6.88 -6.77 10.38
N ALA A 145 5.57 -6.85 10.66
CA ALA A 145 4.69 -5.70 10.80
C ALA A 145 4.59 -5.24 12.26
N ASP A 146 4.55 -3.93 12.46
CA ASP A 146 4.32 -3.31 13.78
C ASP A 146 2.85 -3.41 14.18
N VAL A 147 1.94 -3.43 13.18
CA VAL A 147 0.51 -3.59 13.34
C VAL A 147 -0.03 -4.52 12.25
N THR A 148 -0.86 -5.50 12.63
CA THR A 148 -1.64 -6.30 11.68
C THR A 148 -3.13 -5.99 11.83
N ILE A 149 -3.80 -5.70 10.71
CA ILE A 149 -5.23 -5.44 10.59
C ILE A 149 -5.85 -6.54 9.72
N ILE A 150 -6.82 -7.27 10.27
CA ILE A 150 -7.57 -8.30 9.55
C ILE A 150 -8.80 -7.65 8.91
N ASN A 151 -8.83 -7.61 7.58
CA ASN A 151 -9.91 -7.07 6.76
C ASN A 151 -10.81 -8.20 6.23
N ASP A 152 -11.49 -8.88 7.14
CA ASP A 152 -12.39 -10.02 6.89
C ASP A 152 -13.88 -9.66 6.98
N ARG A 153 -14.21 -8.46 7.47
CA ARG A 153 -15.57 -7.93 7.59
C ARG A 153 -15.82 -6.76 6.64
N LEU A 154 -16.52 -5.73 7.11
CA LEU A 154 -16.78 -4.51 6.36
C LEU A 154 -15.47 -3.72 6.24
N PRO A 155 -15.11 -3.21 5.05
CA PRO A 155 -13.86 -2.45 4.88
C PRO A 155 -13.74 -1.22 5.81
N GLN A 156 -14.88 -0.67 6.25
CA GLN A 156 -14.95 0.42 7.22
C GLN A 156 -14.35 0.02 8.58
N ASP A 157 -14.48 -1.24 9.00
CA ASP A 157 -13.93 -1.72 10.27
C ASP A 157 -12.40 -1.66 10.25
N ALA A 158 -11.78 -2.17 9.17
CA ALA A 158 -10.34 -2.10 8.96
C ALA A 158 -9.85 -0.65 8.82
N GLY A 159 -10.65 0.21 8.18
CA GLY A 159 -10.43 1.65 8.13
C GLY A 159 -10.39 2.31 9.50
N ALA A 160 -11.38 2.03 10.36
CA ALA A 160 -11.43 2.54 11.72
C ALA A 160 -10.26 2.04 12.57
N MET A 161 -9.89 0.76 12.41
CA MET A 161 -8.71 0.19 13.08
C MET A 161 -7.41 0.89 12.67
N LEU A 162 -7.25 1.22 11.38
CA LEU A 162 -6.09 2.00 10.92
C LEU A 162 -6.07 3.38 11.58
N LEU A 163 -7.20 4.10 11.59
CA LEU A 163 -7.29 5.42 12.22
C LEU A 163 -6.89 5.40 13.70
N ALA A 164 -7.33 4.39 14.45
CA ALA A 164 -7.01 4.22 15.87
C ALA A 164 -5.53 3.93 16.16
N LYS A 165 -4.70 3.68 15.14
CA LYS A 165 -3.24 3.48 15.26
C LYS A 165 -2.44 4.70 14.87
N LEU A 166 -3.10 5.71 14.28
CA LEU A 166 -2.49 6.98 13.87
C LEU A 166 -2.64 8.07 14.95
N SER A 167 -3.41 7.81 16.00
CA SER A 167 -3.66 8.69 17.14
C SER A 167 -2.60 8.59 18.23
#